data_AF-A0A4U2MR57-F1
#
_entry.id   AF-A0A4U2MR57-F1
#
_cell.length_a   1.000
_cell.length_b   1.000
_cell.length_c   1.000
_cell.angle_alpha   90.00
_cell.angle_beta   90.00
_cell.angle_gamma   90.00
#
_symmetry.space_group_name_H-M   'P 1'
#
loop_
_entity.id
_entity.type
_entity.pdbx_description
1 polymer ?
#
loop_
_entity_poly.entity_id
_entity_poly.type
_entity_poly.pdbx_seq_one_letter_code
_entity_poly.pdbx_strand_id
1 'polypeptide(L)'
;ELKVENGKVVAKYPEIMDTEERSIVFKVKVKEEVKVGEKIVNKAIIDDTKNKPETPKAEITPQHKDGKVEAKKVVNNPSPKLGEEVEYRIS
;
A
#
# COMPACT_ATOMS: atom_id res chain seq x y z
N GLU A 1 1.67 18.21 -20.67
CA GLU A 1 2.94 17.54 -20.28
C GLU A 1 2.81 16.93 -18.90
N LEU A 2 3.26 15.68 -18.71
CA LEU A 2 3.27 14.97 -17.42
C LEU A 2 4.69 14.99 -16.85
N LYS A 3 4.85 15.48 -15.62
CA LYS A 3 6.14 15.58 -14.91
C LYS A 3 6.07 14.92 -13.55
N VAL A 4 7.20 14.40 -13.09
CA VAL A 4 7.35 13.88 -11.73
C VAL A 4 8.47 14.66 -11.05
N GLU A 5 8.12 15.42 -10.01
CA GLU A 5 9.04 16.27 -9.26
C GLU A 5 8.82 16.05 -7.77
N ASN A 6 9.88 15.74 -7.01
CA ASN A 6 9.84 15.51 -5.56
C ASN A 6 8.73 14.54 -5.12
N GLY A 7 8.51 13.46 -5.89
CA GLY A 7 7.46 12.48 -5.60
C GLY A 7 6.03 12.94 -5.87
N LYS A 8 5.84 14.09 -6.53
CA LYS A 8 4.54 14.59 -7.01
C LYS A 8 4.44 14.43 -8.52
N VAL A 9 3.29 13.94 -8.97
CA VAL A 9 2.93 13.88 -10.39
C VAL A 9 2.18 15.17 -10.75
N VAL A 10 2.66 15.89 -11.75
CA VAL A 10 2.08 17.14 -12.23
C VAL A 10 1.72 16.99 -13.71
N ALA A 11 0.46 17.20 -14.06
CA ALA A 11 0.01 17.25 -15.44
C ALA A 11 -0.48 18.66 -15.76
N LYS A 12 0.05 19.25 -16.82
CA LYS A 12 -0.44 20.53 -17.37
C LYS A 12 -1.04 20.29 -18.75
N TYR A 13 -2.28 20.71 -18.92
CA TYR A 13 -2.96 20.72 -20.22
C TYR A 13 -2.94 22.15 -20.77
N PRO A 14 -2.80 22.33 -22.09
CA PRO A 14 -3.12 23.60 -22.73
C PRO A 14 -4.63 23.89 -22.61
N GLU A 15 -5.09 25.00 -23.19
CA GLU A 15 -6.52 25.31 -23.24
C GLU A 15 -7.33 24.13 -23.78
N ILE A 16 -8.32 23.68 -22.99
CA ILE A 16 -9.23 22.59 -23.33
C ILE A 16 -10.54 23.22 -23.78
N MET A 17 -10.93 22.99 -25.04
CA MET A 17 -12.18 23.51 -25.61
C MET A 17 -13.25 22.42 -25.82
N ASP A 18 -12.85 21.15 -25.73
CA ASP A 18 -13.73 19.99 -25.89
C ASP A 18 -14.23 19.46 -24.53
N THR A 19 -15.06 18.41 -24.59
CA THR A 19 -15.58 17.68 -23.43
C THR A 19 -15.03 16.26 -23.34
N GLU A 20 -13.86 16.00 -23.92
CA GLU A 20 -13.26 14.65 -23.94
C GLU A 20 -12.66 14.28 -22.59
N GLU A 21 -12.84 13.02 -22.19
CA GLU A 21 -12.24 12.47 -21.00
C GLU A 21 -10.73 12.30 -21.16
N ARG A 22 -9.97 12.69 -20.13
CA ARG A 22 -8.51 12.57 -20.08
C ARG A 22 -8.11 11.82 -18.82
N SER A 23 -7.23 10.84 -18.98
CA SER A 23 -6.77 9.98 -17.88
C SER A 23 -5.28 10.18 -17.59
N ILE A 24 -4.92 10.24 -16.31
CA ILE A 24 -3.53 10.21 -15.84
C ILE A 24 -3.30 8.91 -15.10
N VAL A 25 -2.40 8.08 -15.62
CA VAL A 25 -2.06 6.77 -15.04
C VAL A 25 -0.59 6.78 -14.64
N PHE A 26 -0.31 6.45 -13.38
CA PHE A 26 1.03 6.31 -12.84
C PHE A 26 1.12 5.12 -11.89
N LYS A 27 2.29 4.50 -11.80
CA LYS A 27 2.57 3.38 -10.89
C LYS A 27 3.49 3.85 -9.77
N VAL A 28 3.20 3.41 -8.56
CA VAL A 28 4.01 3.69 -7.37
C VAL A 28 4.37 2.38 -6.68
N LYS A 29 5.47 2.39 -5.93
CA LYS A 29 5.88 1.28 -5.06
C LYS A 29 5.69 1.70 -3.61
N VAL A 30 4.95 0.89 -2.84
CA VAL A 30 4.89 1.05 -1.38
C VAL A 30 6.26 0.72 -0.81
N LYS A 31 6.82 1.63 0.00
CA LYS A 31 8.13 1.42 0.63
C LYS A 31 8.03 0.45 1.79
N GLU A 32 9.12 -0.27 2.08
CA GLU A 32 9.19 -1.26 3.17
C GLU A 32 9.13 -0.62 4.56
N GLU A 33 9.50 0.65 4.67
CA GLU A 33 9.43 1.43 5.93
C GLU A 33 8.00 1.75 6.39
N VAL A 34 7.00 1.55 5.52
CA VAL A 34 5.59 1.80 5.87
C VAL A 34 5.09 0.68 6.78
N LYS A 35 4.50 1.04 7.92
CA LYS A 35 3.93 0.07 8.84
C LYS A 35 2.67 -0.55 8.23
N VAL A 36 2.56 -1.86 8.36
CA VAL A 36 1.35 -2.61 7.99
C VAL A 36 0.16 -2.10 8.80
N GLY A 37 -0.99 -1.98 8.15
CA GLY A 37 -2.21 -1.45 8.77
C GLY A 37 -2.29 0.08 8.82
N GLU A 38 -1.22 0.82 8.56
CA GLU A 38 -1.29 2.28 8.41
C GLU A 38 -1.81 2.68 7.03
N LYS A 39 -2.76 3.62 6.97
CA LYS A 39 -3.34 4.07 5.70
C LYS A 39 -2.37 4.93 4.90
N ILE A 40 -2.22 4.61 3.62
CA ILE A 40 -1.58 5.48 2.63
C ILE A 40 -2.67 6.22 1.86
N VAL A 41 -2.59 7.55 1.85
CA VAL A 41 -3.58 8.42 1.19
C VAL A 41 -2.94 9.13 0.01
N ASN A 42 -3.39 8.82 -1.21
CA ASN A 42 -3.07 9.60 -2.40
C ASN A 42 -4.10 10.74 -2.55
N LYS A 43 -3.62 11.97 -2.82
CA LYS A 43 -4.46 13.15 -3.02
C LYS A 43 -4.13 13.78 -4.37
N ALA A 44 -5.14 14.22 -5.11
CA ALA A 44 -4.95 15.07 -6.27
C ALA A 44 -5.51 16.46 -6.02
N ILE A 45 -5.04 17.43 -6.80
CA ILE A 45 -5.58 18.79 -6.86
C ILE A 45 -5.83 19.07 -8.34
N ILE A 46 -7.08 19.39 -8.68
CA ILE A 46 -7.50 19.70 -10.04
C ILE A 46 -7.90 21.16 -10.06
N ASP A 47 -7.21 21.95 -10.87
CA ASP A 47 -7.39 23.39 -10.96
C ASP A 47 -7.57 23.77 -12.44
N ASP A 48 -8.75 24.29 -12.77
CA ASP A 48 -9.11 24.79 -14.09
C ASP A 48 -9.07 26.33 -14.17
N THR A 49 -8.59 26.99 -13.12
CA THR A 49 -8.51 28.46 -12.93
C THR A 49 -9.85 29.21 -12.89
N LYS A 50 -10.99 28.53 -13.12
CA LYS A 50 -12.33 29.14 -13.20
C LYS A 50 -13.19 28.76 -12.01
N ASN A 51 -13.13 27.50 -11.59
CA ASN A 51 -13.88 26.94 -10.49
C ASN A 51 -12.99 26.74 -9.26
N LYS A 52 -13.63 26.45 -8.11
CA LYS A 52 -12.88 26.08 -6.91
C LYS A 52 -12.13 24.76 -7.18
N PRO A 53 -10.84 24.66 -6.86
CA PRO A 53 -10.09 23.43 -7.09
C PRO A 53 -10.70 22.22 -6.41
N GLU A 54 -10.74 21.10 -7.11
CA GLU A 54 -11.22 19.82 -6.60
C GLU A 54 -10.07 19.03 -5.97
N THR A 55 -10.35 18.29 -4.89
CA THR A 55 -9.32 17.54 -4.15
C THR A 55 -9.72 16.08 -3.88
N PRO A 56 -9.84 15.23 -4.92
CA PRO A 56 -10.18 13.83 -4.73
C PRO A 56 -9.06 13.09 -4.01
N LYS A 57 -9.43 12.00 -3.32
CA LYS A 57 -8.51 11.19 -2.51
C LYS A 57 -8.79 9.71 -2.71
N ALA A 58 -7.74 8.90 -2.66
CA ALA A 58 -7.81 7.45 -2.65
C ALA A 58 -6.95 6.91 -1.50
N GLU A 59 -7.46 5.91 -0.78
CA GLU A 59 -6.78 5.30 0.37
C GLU A 59 -6.48 3.83 0.10
N ILE A 60 -5.32 3.37 0.55
CA ILE A 60 -4.96 1.95 0.60
C ILE A 60 -4.40 1.61 1.98
N THR A 61 -4.56 0.36 2.40
CA THR A 61 -3.97 -0.16 3.65
C THR A 61 -3.00 -1.28 3.28
N PRO A 62 -1.67 -1.06 3.41
CA PRO A 62 -0.68 -2.08 3.13
C PRO A 62 -0.86 -3.29 4.05
N GLN A 63 -0.65 -4.48 3.47
CA GLN A 63 -0.58 -5.76 4.17
C GLN A 63 0.88 -6.25 4.22
N HIS A 64 1.15 -7.24 5.07
CA HIS A 64 2.46 -7.91 5.06
C HIS A 64 2.75 -8.48 3.67
N LYS A 65 3.99 -8.30 3.19
CA LYS A 65 4.45 -8.88 1.92
C LYS A 65 4.33 -10.40 1.92
N ASP A 66 4.72 -10.99 3.05
CA ASP A 66 4.56 -12.40 3.31
C ASP A 66 3.18 -12.56 3.92
N GLY A 67 2.30 -13.36 3.29
CA GLY A 67 1.05 -13.77 3.92
C GLY A 67 1.35 -14.28 5.34
N LYS A 68 0.47 -14.01 6.31
CA LYS A 68 0.68 -14.40 7.70
C LYS A 68 1.07 -15.89 7.79
N VAL A 69 2.35 -16.19 7.99
CA VAL A 69 2.83 -17.56 8.21
C VAL A 69 2.63 -17.86 9.68
N GLU A 70 1.51 -18.51 10.01
CA GLU A 70 1.30 -19.02 11.36
C GLU A 70 2.10 -20.31 11.54
N ALA A 71 3.32 -20.20 12.05
CA ALA A 71 4.09 -21.35 12.49
C ALA A 71 3.65 -21.76 13.90
N LYS A 72 3.22 -23.02 14.07
CA LYS A 72 2.87 -23.57 15.38
C LYS A 72 3.94 -24.56 15.81
N LYS A 73 4.52 -24.34 17.00
CA LYS A 73 5.38 -25.31 17.67
C LYS A 73 4.53 -26.16 18.60
N VAL A 74 4.51 -27.46 18.37
CA VAL A 74 3.83 -28.44 19.24
C VAL A 74 4.85 -29.42 19.79
N VAL A 75 4.60 -29.89 21.01
CA VAL A 75 5.37 -30.97 21.64
C VAL A 75 4.43 -32.15 21.84
N ASN A 76 4.91 -33.36 21.58
CA ASN A 76 4.12 -34.58 21.77
C ASN A 76 3.83 -34.87 23.25
N ASN A 77 4.69 -34.43 24.17
CA ASN A 77 4.52 -34.56 25.62
C ASN A 77 4.98 -33.28 26.36
N PRO A 78 4.05 -32.47 26.92
CA PRO A 78 4.40 -31.24 27.65
C PRO A 78 5.07 -31.44 29.01
N SER A 79 4.95 -32.63 29.61
CA SER A 79 5.46 -32.93 30.96
C SER A 79 6.13 -34.32 30.99
N PRO A 80 7.30 -34.50 30.34
CA PRO A 80 8.00 -35.77 30.33
C PRO A 80 8.60 -36.11 31.68
N LYS A 81 8.76 -37.41 31.93
CA LYS A 81 9.55 -37.92 33.06
C LYS A 81 11.05 -37.87 32.72
N LEU A 82 11.89 -37.92 33.76
CA LEU A 82 13.35 -37.97 33.57
C LEU A 82 13.73 -39.23 32.78
N GLY A 83 14.45 -39.04 31.67
CA GLY A 83 14.86 -40.11 30.76
C GLY A 83 13.91 -40.37 29.59
N GLU A 84 12.75 -39.70 29.52
CA GLU A 84 11.86 -39.79 28.36
C GLU A 84 12.32 -38.87 27.22
N GLU A 85 12.17 -39.36 25.99
CA GLU A 85 12.37 -38.59 24.77
C GLU A 85 11.09 -37.85 24.38
N VAL A 86 11.24 -36.61 23.88
CA VAL A 86 10.13 -35.79 23.38
C VAL A 86 10.40 -35.33 21.95
N GLU A 87 9.35 -35.24 21.15
CA GLU A 87 9.39 -34.79 19.77
C GLU A 87 8.74 -33.40 19.66
N TYR A 88 9.47 -32.46 19.08
CA TYR A 88 8.96 -31.15 18.73
C TYR A 88 8.66 -31.09 17.23
N ARG A 89 7.48 -30.59 16.87
CA ARG A 89 7.11 -30.30 15.48
C ARG A 89 6.86 -28.82 15.30
N ILE A 90 7.35 -28.28 14.18
CA ILE A 90 7.07 -26.92 13.71
C ILE A 90 6.35 -27.10 12.36
N SER A 91 5.11 -26.60 12.29
CA SER A 91 4.26 -26.63 11.09
C SER A 91 3.85 -25.22 10.69
#